data_AF-A0A923ZIT1-F1
#
_entry.id   AF-A0A923ZIT1-F1
#
_cell.length_a   1.000
_cell.length_b   1.000
_cell.length_c   1.000
_cell.angle_alpha   90.00
_cell.angle_beta   90.00
_cell.angle_gamma   90.00
#
_symmetry.space_group_name_H-M   'P 1'
#
loop_
_entity.id
_entity.type
_entity.pdbx_description
1 polymer ?
#
loop_
_entity_poly.entity_id
_entity_poly.type
_entity_poly.pdbx_seq_one_letter_code
_entity_poly.pdbx_strand_id
1 'polypeptide(L)' 'MLDEPDLPRRRADALADLAGEDLDKLSIAELDDRIVALGAELSRVKAKRDGAAQFRTAADSLFKK' A
#
# COMPACT_ATOMS: atom_id res chain seq x y z
N MET A 1 -21.32 -28.90 -7.76
CA MET A 1 -20.54 -28.00 -6.89
C MET A 1 -19.27 -27.68 -7.65
N LEU A 2 -19.11 -26.44 -8.11
CA LEU A 2 -17.80 -25.99 -8.59
C LEU A 2 -16.98 -25.74 -7.33
N ASP A 3 -15.97 -26.58 -7.10
CA ASP A 3 -14.97 -26.30 -6.09
C ASP A 3 -14.33 -24.95 -6.41
N GLU A 4 -14.09 -24.17 -5.37
CA GLU A 4 -13.66 -22.77 -5.42
C GLU A 4 -12.14 -22.60 -5.16
N PRO A 5 -11.20 -23.45 -5.67
CA PRO A 5 -9.81 -23.39 -5.24
C PRO A 5 -8.97 -22.33 -5.97
N ASP A 6 -9.54 -21.58 -6.92
CA ASP A 6 -8.75 -20.70 -7.81
C ASP A 6 -9.13 -19.21 -7.75
N LEU A 7 -9.83 -18.79 -6.68
CA LEU A 7 -9.81 -17.38 -6.31
C LEU A 7 -8.43 -17.10 -5.69
N PRO A 8 -7.68 -16.09 -6.17
CA PRO A 8 -6.43 -15.71 -5.54
C PRO A 8 -6.74 -15.48 -4.06
N ARG A 9 -6.15 -16.32 -3.18
CA ARG A 9 -6.29 -16.20 -1.72
C ARG A 9 -6.17 -14.72 -1.42
N ARG A 10 -7.20 -14.12 -0.80
CA ARG A 10 -7.14 -12.72 -0.37
C ARG A 10 -5.80 -12.59 0.30
N ARG A 11 -4.87 -11.86 -0.35
CA ARG A 11 -3.58 -11.56 0.25
C ARG A 11 -3.98 -10.99 1.60
N ALA A 12 -3.57 -11.63 2.69
CA ALA A 12 -3.80 -11.10 4.02
C ALA A 12 -3.53 -9.59 3.92
N ASP A 13 -4.56 -8.80 4.17
CA ASP A 13 -4.51 -7.38 3.85
C ASP A 13 -3.59 -6.77 4.89
N ALA A 14 -2.29 -6.75 4.57
CA ALA A 14 -1.24 -6.39 5.52
C ALA A 14 -1.47 -5.00 6.13
N LEU A 15 -2.21 -4.12 5.43
CA LEU A 15 -2.65 -2.84 5.98
C LEU A 15 -3.79 -3.00 6.99
N ALA A 16 -4.76 -3.87 6.73
CA ALA A 16 -5.81 -4.20 7.68
C ALA A 16 -5.25 -4.90 8.93
N ASP A 17 -4.31 -5.84 8.76
CA ASP A 17 -3.63 -6.51 9.86
C ASP A 17 -2.86 -5.49 10.71
N LEU A 18 -2.07 -4.62 10.07
CA LEU A 18 -1.34 -3.54 10.74
C LEU A 18 -2.27 -2.57 11.47
N ALA A 19 -3.42 -2.23 10.88
CA ALA A 19 -4.40 -1.32 11.49
C ALA A 19 -5.14 -1.96 12.68
N GLY A 20 -5.19 -3.28 12.75
CA GLY A 20 -5.76 -4.04 13.86
C GLY A 20 -4.80 -4.29 15.03
N GLU A 21 -3.53 -3.90 14.91
CA GLU A 21 -2.55 -4.09 15.98
C GLU A 21 -2.87 -3.20 17.20
N ASP A 22 -2.74 -3.80 18.38
CA ASP A 22 -2.95 -3.12 19.66
C ASP A 22 -1.75 -2.23 20.02
N LEU A 23 -1.92 -0.92 19.88
CA LEU A 23 -0.88 0.08 20.14
C LEU A 23 -0.60 0.30 21.63
N ASP A 24 -1.50 -0.11 22.54
CA ASP A 24 -1.31 0.08 24.00
C ASP A 24 -0.14 -0.76 24.55
N LYS A 25 0.31 -1.75 23.77
CA LYS A 25 1.47 -2.59 24.09
C LYS A 25 2.81 -1.96 23.71
N LEU A 26 2.81 -0.86 22.97
CA LEU A 26 4.02 -0.20 22.48
C LEU A 26 4.42 0.96 23.39
N SER A 27 5.72 1.10 23.62
CA SER A 27 6.29 2.29 24.24
C SER A 27 6.27 3.49 23.28
N ILE A 28 6.45 4.70 23.81
CA ILE A 28 6.52 5.93 22.98
C ILE A 28 7.63 5.82 21.93
N ALA A 29 8.81 5.29 22.30
CA ALA A 29 9.91 5.13 21.36
C ALA A 29 9.56 4.16 20.21
N GLU A 30 8.88 3.05 20.52
CA GLU A 30 8.42 2.11 19.49
C GLU A 30 7.33 2.72 18.59
N LEU A 31 6.47 3.57 19.15
CA LEU A 31 5.50 4.33 18.36
C LEU A 31 6.17 5.33 17.43
N ASP A 32 7.21 6.04 17.90
CA ASP A 32 7.99 6.97 17.10
C ASP A 32 8.69 6.25 15.94
N ASP A 33 9.35 5.12 16.21
CA ASP A 33 9.99 4.29 15.20
C ASP A 33 8.98 3.79 14.15
N ARG A 34 7.80 3.37 14.61
CA ARG A 34 6.70 2.95 13.72
C ARG A 34 6.21 4.10 12.85
N ILE A 35 6.07 5.31 13.40
CA ILE A 35 5.67 6.51 12.63
C ILE A 35 6.68 6.80 11.53
N VAL A 36 7.99 6.75 11.83
CA VAL A 36 9.05 6.97 10.85
C VAL A 36 8.97 5.95 9.71
N ALA A 37 8.83 4.66 10.05
CA ALA A 37 8.73 3.59 9.06
C ALA A 37 7.50 3.75 8.14
N LEU A 38 6.33 4.03 8.71
CA LEU A 38 5.09 4.22 7.96
C LEU A 38 5.13 5.49 7.10
N GLY A 39 5.76 6.56 7.58
CA GLY A 39 5.98 7.79 6.81
C GLY A 39 6.86 7.57 5.58
N ALA A 40 7.92 6.77 5.72
CA ALA A 40 8.77 6.38 4.59
C ALA A 40 8.00 5.55 3.55
N GLU A 41 7.19 4.59 4.02
CA GLU A 41 6.35 3.77 3.14
C GLU A 41 5.30 4.60 2.40
N LEU A 42 4.62 5.52 3.08
CA LEU A 42 3.67 6.45 2.45
C LEU A 42 4.34 7.27 1.35
N SER A 43 5.55 7.76 1.60
CA SER A 43 6.33 8.52 0.62
C SER A 43 6.68 7.67 -0.60
N ARG A 44 7.08 6.41 -0.40
CA ARG A 44 7.36 5.44 -1.47
C ARG A 44 6.12 5.19 -2.33
N VAL A 45 4.96 4.97 -1.71
CA VAL A 45 3.70 4.74 -2.40
C VAL A 45 3.28 5.96 -3.23
N LYS A 46 3.38 7.16 -2.67
CA LYS A 46 3.10 8.42 -3.38
C LYS A 46 4.00 8.55 -4.62
N ALA A 47 5.31 8.36 -4.47
CA ALA A 47 6.26 8.44 -5.58
C ALA A 47 5.92 7.43 -6.70
N LYS A 48 5.54 6.19 -6.34
CA LYS A 48 5.14 5.18 -7.34
C LYS A 48 3.86 5.56 -8.06
N ARG A 49 2.84 6.04 -7.34
CA ARG A 49 1.58 6.52 -7.91
C ARG A 49 1.82 7.67 -8.89
N ASP A 50 2.61 8.66 -8.49
CA ASP A 50 2.84 9.85 -9.29
C ASP A 50 3.64 9.52 -10.56
N GLY A 51 4.63 8.63 -10.45
CA GLY A 51 5.31 8.09 -11.63
C GLY A 51 4.34 7.37 -12.57
N ALA A 52 3.46 6.50 -12.05
CA ALA A 52 2.45 5.83 -12.87
C ALA A 52 1.47 6.80 -13.54
N ALA A 53 1.07 7.88 -12.85
CA ALA A 53 0.22 8.93 -13.41
C ALA A 53 0.91 9.68 -14.55
N GLN A 54 2.20 10.01 -14.41
CA GLN A 54 3.00 10.64 -15.47
C GLN A 54 3.09 9.76 -16.71
N PHE A 55 3.35 8.46 -16.55
CA PHE A 55 3.36 7.51 -17.66
C PHE A 55 2.01 7.46 -18.37
N ARG A 56 0.90 7.47 -17.61
CA ARG A 56 -0.45 7.50 -18.19
C ARG A 56 -0.69 8.77 -19.00
N THR A 57 -0.35 9.94 -18.46
CA THR A 57 -0.51 11.21 -19.18
C THR A 57 0.35 11.29 -20.46
N ALA A 58 1.58 10.77 -20.41
CA ALA A 58 2.44 10.67 -21.58
C ALA A 58 1.84 9.73 -22.65
N ALA A 59 1.32 8.57 -22.24
CA ALA A 59 0.64 7.64 -23.14
C ALA A 59 -0.62 8.28 -23.75
N ASP A 60 -1.48 8.89 -22.93
CA ASP A 60 -2.69 9.57 -23.39
C ASP A 60 -2.38 10.68 -24.42
N SER A 61 -1.24 11.36 -24.29
CA SER A 61 -0.80 12.39 -25.25
C SER A 61 -0.22 11.81 -26.55
N LEU A 62 0.32 10.60 -26.50
CA LEU A 62 0.86 9.89 -27.65
C LEU A 62 -0.25 9.23 -28.50
N PHE A 63 -1.32 8.75 -27.86
CA PHE A 63 -2.39 7.99 -28.51
C PHE A 63 -3.67 8.80 -28.83
N LYS A 64 -3.74 10.08 -28.46
CA LYS A 64 -4.87 10.99 -28.81
C LYS A 64 -4.58 11.95 -29.96
N LYS A 65 -3.57 11.64 -30.79
CA LYS A 65 -3.38 12.27 -32.11
C LYS A 65 -3.83 11.33 -33.21
#